data_AF-Q5EN81-F1
#
_entry.id   AF-Q5EN81-F1
#
_cell.length_a   1.000
_cell.length_b   1.000
_cell.length_c   1.000
_cell.angle_alpha   90.00
_cell.angle_beta   90.00
_cell.angle_gamma   90.00
#
_symmetry.space_group_name_H-M   'P 1'
#
loop_
_entity.id
_entity.type
_entity.pdbx_description
1 polymer ?
#
loop_
_entity_poly.entity_id
_entity_poly.type
_entity_poly.pdbx_seq_one_letter_code
_entity_poly.pdbx_strand_id
1 'polypeptide(L)'
;TKDAIRNSICHTATVISNAFMHSGTTSDTFLRSNLEWLSRATNWAKFSATASLGVIHKGHEKESLKLMASYLPKDGGSSSAYQEGGGLYALGLIHANHGHSIVEYLLQQLKGATTDMV
;
A
#
# COMPACT_ATOMS: atom_id res chain seq x y z
N THR A 1 -17.15 18.57 1.06
CA THR A 1 -18.46 18.43 1.75
C THR A 1 -18.37 17.32 2.80
N LYS A 2 -19.11 17.39 3.91
CA LYS A 2 -19.06 16.38 4.99
C LYS A 2 -19.23 14.93 4.51
N ASP A 3 -19.98 14.70 3.45
CA ASP A 3 -20.23 13.36 2.89
C ASP A 3 -18.99 12.74 2.24
N ALA A 4 -18.13 13.56 1.60
CA ALA A 4 -16.86 13.07 1.06
C ALA A 4 -15.89 12.60 2.16
N ILE A 5 -15.90 13.29 3.31
CA ILE A 5 -15.08 12.92 4.48
C ILE A 5 -15.62 11.63 5.13
N ARG A 6 -16.94 11.51 5.30
CA ARG A 6 -17.57 10.28 5.82
C ARG A 6 -17.29 9.08 4.91
N ASN A 7 -17.37 9.26 3.60
CA ASN A 7 -17.04 8.21 2.64
C ASN A 7 -15.57 7.79 2.73
N SER A 8 -14.64 8.73 2.96
CA SER A 8 -13.21 8.43 3.13
C SER A 8 -12.91 7.64 4.42
N ILE A 9 -13.58 7.97 5.53
CA ILE A 9 -13.42 7.25 6.81
C ILE A 9 -13.94 5.82 6.67
N CYS A 10 -15.16 5.63 6.15
CA CYS A 10 -15.72 4.30 5.95
C CYS A 10 -14.88 3.49 4.97
N HIS A 11 -14.39 4.10 3.88
CA HIS A 11 -13.48 3.44 2.94
C HIS A 11 -12.23 2.92 3.65
N THR A 12 -11.58 3.79 4.44
CA THR A 12 -10.37 3.44 5.20
C THR A 12 -10.64 2.34 6.22
N ALA A 13 -11.75 2.43 6.97
CA ALA A 13 -12.15 1.42 7.93
C ALA A 13 -12.38 0.06 7.26
N THR A 14 -13.07 0.03 6.12
CA THR A 14 -13.34 -1.20 5.35
C THR A 14 -12.05 -1.85 4.87
N VAL A 15 -11.12 -1.09 4.27
CA VAL A 15 -9.85 -1.67 3.79
C VAL A 15 -8.97 -2.18 4.92
N ILE A 16 -8.90 -1.48 6.05
CA ILE A 16 -8.14 -1.92 7.24
C ILE A 16 -8.77 -3.18 7.84
N SER A 17 -10.10 -3.21 7.96
CA SER A 17 -10.82 -4.37 8.49
C SER A 17 -10.55 -5.60 7.61
N ASN A 18 -10.64 -5.45 6.29
CA ASN A 18 -10.27 -6.49 5.34
C ASN A 18 -8.81 -6.94 5.49
N ALA A 19 -7.88 -5.99 5.65
CA ALA A 19 -6.47 -6.28 5.83
C ALA A 19 -6.22 -7.18 7.07
N PHE A 20 -6.87 -6.87 8.19
CA PHE A 20 -6.74 -7.66 9.41
C PHE A 20 -7.40 -9.02 9.31
N MET A 21 -8.59 -9.11 8.69
CA MET A 21 -9.27 -10.39 8.46
C MET A 21 -8.43 -11.35 7.60
N HIS A 22 -7.64 -10.82 6.67
CA HIS A 22 -6.84 -11.60 5.72
C HIS A 22 -5.33 -11.53 5.95
N SER A 23 -4.89 -11.09 7.14
CA SER A 23 -3.47 -10.91 7.48
C SER A 23 -2.66 -12.18 7.26
N GLY A 24 -1.64 -12.11 6.40
CA GLY A 24 -0.76 -13.24 6.04
C GLY A 24 -1.42 -14.34 5.21
N THR A 25 -2.71 -14.25 4.89
CA THR A 25 -3.41 -15.28 4.08
C THR A 25 -3.16 -15.13 2.59
N THR A 26 -2.62 -13.99 2.14
CA THR A 26 -2.46 -13.60 0.72
C THR A 26 -3.77 -13.47 -0.06
N SER A 27 -4.92 -13.55 0.62
CA SER A 27 -6.24 -13.43 0.00
C SER A 27 -6.62 -11.95 -0.20
N ASP A 28 -6.34 -11.42 -1.38
CA ASP A 28 -6.69 -10.06 -1.81
C ASP A 28 -7.96 -10.01 -2.70
N THR A 29 -8.74 -11.09 -2.73
CA THR A 29 -9.95 -11.22 -3.56
C THR A 29 -10.93 -10.07 -3.36
N PHE A 30 -11.18 -9.66 -2.11
CA PHE A 30 -12.03 -8.51 -1.82
C PHE A 30 -11.58 -7.25 -2.56
N LEU A 31 -10.27 -6.98 -2.60
CA LEU A 31 -9.74 -5.80 -3.26
C LEU A 31 -9.87 -5.92 -4.78
N ARG A 32 -9.55 -7.09 -5.35
CA ARG A 32 -9.66 -7.37 -6.79
C ARG A 32 -11.10 -7.26 -7.30
N SER A 33 -12.07 -7.74 -6.53
CA SER A 33 -13.49 -7.66 -6.88
C SER A 33 -14.07 -6.25 -6.78
N ASN A 34 -13.38 -5.32 -6.12
CA ASN A 34 -13.86 -3.96 -5.84
C ASN A 34 -12.90 -2.86 -6.35
N LEU A 35 -12.16 -3.13 -7.44
CA LEU A 35 -11.14 -2.21 -7.97
C LEU A 35 -11.68 -0.83 -8.34
N GLU A 36 -12.88 -0.74 -8.93
CA GLU A 36 -13.49 0.55 -9.29
C GLU A 36 -13.83 1.38 -8.04
N TRP A 37 -14.22 0.73 -6.94
CA TRP A 37 -14.46 1.39 -5.68
C TRP A 37 -13.15 1.88 -5.05
N LEU A 38 -12.10 1.03 -5.05
CA LEU A 38 -10.77 1.39 -4.57
C LEU A 38 -10.13 2.53 -5.38
N SER A 39 -10.33 2.57 -6.70
CA SER A 39 -9.74 3.60 -7.56
C SER A 39 -10.29 5.00 -7.28
N ARG A 40 -11.46 5.10 -6.62
CA ARG A 40 -12.05 6.37 -6.18
C ARG A 40 -11.39 6.92 -4.91
N ALA A 41 -10.54 6.16 -4.22
CA ALA A 41 -9.82 6.63 -3.06
C ALA A 41 -8.84 7.76 -3.41
N THR A 42 -8.74 8.76 -2.54
CA THR A 42 -7.83 9.91 -2.71
C THR A 42 -6.96 10.10 -1.47
N ASN A 43 -5.79 10.72 -1.65
CA ASN A 43 -4.86 11.10 -0.58
C ASN A 43 -4.58 9.92 0.39
N TRP A 44 -4.81 10.12 1.69
CA TRP A 44 -4.58 9.14 2.75
C TRP A 44 -5.44 7.87 2.66
N ALA A 45 -6.63 7.92 2.03
CA ALA A 45 -7.41 6.71 1.80
C ALA A 45 -6.73 5.81 0.77
N LYS A 46 -6.09 6.40 -0.25
CA LYS A 46 -5.30 5.67 -1.26
C LYS A 46 -4.01 5.10 -0.67
N PHE A 47 -3.34 5.88 0.20
CA PHE A 47 -2.21 5.37 0.99
C PHE A 47 -2.62 4.14 1.80
N SER A 48 -3.70 4.25 2.58
CA SER A 48 -4.16 3.18 3.47
C SER A 48 -4.60 1.93 2.69
N ALA A 49 -5.26 2.11 1.54
CA ALA A 49 -5.62 1.01 0.65
C ALA A 49 -4.38 0.27 0.13
N THR A 50 -3.35 1.00 -0.30
CA THR A 50 -2.10 0.40 -0.78
C THR A 50 -1.34 -0.29 0.36
N ALA A 51 -1.25 0.35 1.52
CA ALA A 51 -0.63 -0.20 2.73
C ALA A 51 -1.28 -1.51 3.18
N SER A 52 -2.61 -1.64 3.01
CA SER A 52 -3.38 -2.82 3.41
C SER A 52 -2.91 -4.11 2.72
N LEU A 53 -2.39 -4.01 1.48
CA LEU A 53 -1.80 -5.15 0.78
C LEU A 53 -0.60 -5.72 1.54
N GLY A 54 0.18 -4.86 2.21
CA GLY A 54 1.32 -5.32 2.99
C GLY A 54 0.94 -6.20 4.18
N VAL A 55 -0.22 -5.93 4.80
CA VAL A 55 -0.77 -6.75 5.90
C VAL A 55 -1.29 -8.08 5.36
N ILE A 56 -2.05 -8.05 4.26
CA ILE A 56 -2.61 -9.26 3.62
C ILE A 56 -1.49 -10.23 3.20
N HIS A 57 -0.38 -9.69 2.69
CA HIS A 57 0.76 -10.45 2.18
C HIS A 57 1.93 -10.57 3.19
N LYS A 58 1.68 -10.31 4.48
CA LYS A 58 2.70 -10.39 5.52
C LYS A 58 3.44 -11.74 5.48
N GLY A 59 4.78 -11.70 5.46
CA GLY A 59 5.64 -12.88 5.41
C GLY A 59 5.83 -13.50 4.01
N HIS A 60 5.16 -12.99 2.97
CA HIS A 60 5.32 -13.49 1.60
C HIS A 60 6.41 -12.71 0.84
N GLU A 61 7.66 -12.91 1.24
CA GLU A 61 8.80 -12.06 0.84
C GLU A 61 9.24 -12.23 -0.62
N LYS A 62 9.32 -13.48 -1.10
CA LYS A 62 9.97 -13.80 -2.39
C LYS A 62 9.33 -13.08 -3.58
N GLU A 63 8.01 -12.89 -3.53
CA GLU A 63 7.24 -12.29 -4.62
C GLU A 63 6.77 -10.86 -4.31
N SER A 64 7.12 -10.32 -3.13
CA SER A 64 6.57 -9.05 -2.65
C SER A 64 6.91 -7.88 -3.57
N LEU A 65 8.13 -7.81 -4.10
CA LEU A 65 8.54 -6.75 -5.03
C LEU A 65 7.77 -6.80 -6.34
N LYS A 66 7.53 -8.00 -6.87
CA LYS A 66 6.77 -8.20 -8.10
C LYS A 66 5.29 -7.84 -7.88
N LEU A 67 4.71 -8.28 -6.77
CA LEU A 67 3.34 -7.96 -6.37
C LEU A 67 3.16 -6.44 -6.23
N MET A 68 4.09 -5.78 -5.54
CA MET A 68 3.99 -4.35 -5.24
C MET A 68 4.45 -3.46 -6.38
N ALA A 69 5.03 -4.01 -7.46
CA ALA A 69 5.67 -3.24 -8.54
C ALA A 69 4.77 -2.17 -9.18
N SER A 70 3.44 -2.32 -9.20
CA SER A 70 2.52 -1.30 -9.71
C SER A 70 2.30 -0.12 -8.76
N TYR A 71 2.69 -0.28 -7.49
CA TYR A 71 2.46 0.66 -6.41
C TYR A 71 3.75 1.29 -5.88
N LEU A 72 4.91 0.94 -6.44
CA LEU A 72 6.21 1.49 -6.06
C LEU A 72 6.59 2.67 -6.97
N PRO A 73 7.44 3.60 -6.48
CA PRO A 73 7.97 4.69 -7.29
C PRO A 73 8.64 4.17 -8.58
N LYS A 74 8.36 4.84 -9.70
CA LYS A 74 9.01 4.60 -11.00
C LYS A 74 9.36 5.92 -11.66
N ASP A 75 10.50 5.95 -12.34
CA ASP A 75 10.91 7.10 -13.14
C ASP A 75 9.82 7.42 -14.19
N GLY A 76 9.23 8.61 -14.08
CA GLY A 76 8.19 9.11 -15.00
C GLY A 76 6.76 8.59 -14.78
N GLY A 77 6.45 8.00 -13.63
CA GLY A 77 5.11 7.47 -13.31
C GLY A 77 4.09 8.53 -12.89
N SER A 78 2.85 8.41 -13.39
CA SER A 78 1.67 9.19 -12.97
C SER A 78 1.07 8.73 -11.63
N SER A 79 1.82 7.97 -10.81
CA SER A 79 1.31 7.46 -9.54
C SER A 79 1.32 8.59 -8.50
N SER A 80 0.29 8.67 -7.65
CA SER A 80 0.28 9.68 -6.59
C SER A 80 1.28 9.32 -5.50
N ALA A 81 1.96 10.31 -4.93
CA ALA A 81 2.90 10.12 -3.81
C ALA A 81 2.32 9.30 -2.64
N TYR A 82 1.03 9.45 -2.35
CA TYR A 82 0.32 8.65 -1.34
C TYR A 82 0.30 7.14 -1.65
N GLN A 83 0.13 6.78 -2.92
CA GLN A 83 0.14 5.39 -3.35
C GLN A 83 1.56 4.82 -3.25
N GLU A 84 2.55 5.59 -3.74
CA GLU A 84 3.96 5.19 -3.71
C GLU A 84 4.48 5.00 -2.27
N GLY A 85 4.21 5.97 -1.40
CA GLY A 85 4.52 5.87 0.03
C GLY A 85 3.80 4.69 0.69
N GLY A 86 2.52 4.47 0.34
CA GLY A 86 1.76 3.31 0.82
C GLY A 86 2.36 1.99 0.34
N GLY A 87 2.91 1.95 -0.88
CA GLY A 87 3.60 0.79 -1.44
C GLY A 87 4.91 0.46 -0.73
N LEU A 88 5.74 1.48 -0.46
CA LEU A 88 6.96 1.33 0.32
C LEU A 88 6.66 0.90 1.77
N TYR A 89 5.62 1.47 2.38
CA TYR A 89 5.17 1.06 3.71
C TYR A 89 4.67 -0.39 3.73
N ALA A 90 3.88 -0.80 2.73
CA ALA A 90 3.45 -2.18 2.57
C ALA A 90 4.62 -3.16 2.42
N LEU A 91 5.66 -2.81 1.66
CA LEU A 91 6.87 -3.65 1.57
C LEU A 91 7.53 -3.84 2.93
N GLY A 92 7.65 -2.77 3.73
CA GLY A 92 8.16 -2.87 5.10
C GLY A 92 7.33 -3.80 5.97
N LEU A 93 5.99 -3.75 5.86
CA LEU A 93 5.09 -4.64 6.59
C LEU A 93 5.23 -6.10 6.18
N ILE A 94 5.41 -6.38 4.89
CA ILE A 94 5.61 -7.75 4.37
C ILE A 94 6.86 -8.37 4.98
N HIS A 95 7.93 -7.58 5.05
CA HIS A 95 9.28 -7.98 5.45
C HIS A 95 9.57 -7.75 6.95
N ALA A 96 8.55 -7.44 7.76
CA ALA A 96 8.74 -7.14 9.17
C ALA A 96 9.46 -8.30 9.90
N ASN A 97 10.56 -7.97 10.60
CA ASN A 97 11.46 -8.89 11.32
C ASN A 97 12.24 -9.91 10.48
N HIS A 98 12.14 -9.86 9.14
CA HIS A 98 12.81 -10.81 8.24
C HIS A 98 13.53 -10.12 7.05
N GLY A 99 13.35 -8.80 6.91
CA GLY A 99 13.69 -8.01 5.73
C GLY A 99 15.14 -7.64 5.46
N HIS A 100 16.13 -8.45 5.84
CA HIS A 100 17.55 -8.09 5.59
C HIS A 100 17.82 -7.76 4.10
N SER A 101 17.12 -8.43 3.18
CA SER A 101 17.22 -8.22 1.74
C SER A 101 16.50 -6.96 1.22
N ILE A 102 15.44 -6.49 1.89
CA ILE A 102 14.66 -5.32 1.42
C ILE A 102 15.18 -4.01 2.00
N VAL A 103 15.94 -4.05 3.10
CA VAL A 103 16.46 -2.85 3.79
C VAL A 103 17.29 -1.97 2.87
N GLU A 104 18.19 -2.56 2.07
CA GLU A 104 19.02 -1.79 1.14
C GLU A 104 18.17 -1.09 0.08
N TYR A 105 17.18 -1.79 -0.48
CA TYR A 105 16.24 -1.22 -1.43
C TYR A 105 15.45 -0.04 -0.82
N LEU A 106 14.85 -0.22 0.36
CA LEU A 106 14.09 0.85 1.03
C LEU A 106 14.96 2.05 1.39
N LEU A 107 16.21 1.81 1.80
CA LEU A 107 17.17 2.86 2.12
C LEU A 107 17.58 3.65 0.86
N GLN A 108 17.77 2.97 -0.28
CA GLN A 108 18.03 3.63 -1.55
C GLN A 108 16.82 4.46 -2.00
N GLN A 109 15.61 3.93 -1.87
CA GLN A 109 14.38 4.67 -2.18
C GLN A 109 14.26 5.93 -1.31
N LEU A 110 14.58 5.84 -0.02
CA LEU A 110 14.56 6.99 0.89
C LEU A 110 15.62 8.05 0.52
N LYS A 111 16.84 7.62 0.15
CA LYS A 111 17.91 8.55 -0.29
C LYS A 111 17.57 9.26 -1.60
N GLY A 112 16.85 8.58 -2.50
CA GLY A 112 16.43 9.14 -3.80
C GLY A 112 15.11 9.90 -3.74
N ALA A 113 14.42 9.92 -2.59
CA ALA A 113 13.13 10.58 -2.47
C ALA A 113 13.28 12.11 -2.58
N THR A 114 12.60 12.69 -3.57
CA THR A 114 12.57 14.15 -3.82
C THR A 114 11.22 14.78 -3.50
N THR A 115 10.23 13.96 -3.13
CA THR A 115 8.87 14.41 -2.84
C THR A 115 8.74 14.68 -1.35
N ASP A 116 8.59 15.95 -0.97
CA ASP A 116 8.14 16.32 0.36
C ASP A 116 6.65 15.95 0.52
N MET A 117 6.31 15.23 1.59
CA MET A 117 4.91 15.05 1.96
C MET A 117 4.40 16.33 2.63
N VAL A 118 3.52 17.05 1.94
CA VAL A 118 2.80 18.25 2.42
C VAL A 118 1.68 17.87 3.39
#